data_AF-A0AB39X3P8-F1
#
_entry.id   AF-A0AB39X3P8-F1
#
_cell.length_a   1.000
_cell.length_b   1.000
_cell.length_c   1.000
_cell.angle_alpha   90.00
_cell.angle_beta   90.00
_cell.angle_gamma   90.00
#
_symmetry.space_group_name_H-M   'P 1'
#
loop_
_entity.id
_entity.type
_entity.pdbx_description
1 polymer ?
#
loop_
_entity_poly.entity_id
_entity_poly.type
_entity_poly.pdbx_seq_one_letter_code
_entity_poly.pdbx_strand_id
1 'polypeptide(L)'
;MQVQNVAPPGGAEDTRPLEEMSALEAAIYLPSQYIQMLAGEKTAAVSRDELGFIVRRSDIQSVRAYVRESRALPVEYTKVVAWLGADTASVAGLEPASIQSFHQRVVQHAASWAVLERDTKELSRQLNRFSDGFITTANSIIELINKVELDRFLSGTLDELTQAEEAELKKIVLSATELRAVGIVRDYVLLIKQDTEAYIKKTHAVGALAAEFERVLSDELIHQVNAKLEAYAKAGLSAERKLLTARIKELDSEIEQLIRDYRSHVLYGHSGIFLGPIGLAITGGIFGVKAESIRARKNKLIAERDLARQGSQEQERLAVALDTTQQRFTDLRSRMLGAEQGARQLAQVWGYIAKYLDEAAFELKGVNTLARLHKFKLDFAQLLNPWMRVKDYSFYIALVFDDMVDGRQ
;
A
#
# COMPACT_ATOMS: atom_id res chain seq x y z
N MET A 1 34.02 42.30 -13.44
CA MET A 1 33.88 40.83 -13.59
C MET A 1 33.34 40.30 -12.27
N GLN A 2 32.00 40.20 -12.16
CA GLN A 2 31.29 39.56 -11.07
C GLN A 2 30.17 38.77 -11.72
N VAL A 3 30.26 37.45 -11.62
CA VAL A 3 29.28 36.51 -12.16
C VAL A 3 28.14 36.44 -11.14
N GLN A 4 26.98 36.97 -11.50
CA GLN A 4 25.76 36.77 -10.73
C GLN A 4 25.30 35.32 -10.93
N ASN A 5 25.31 34.55 -9.84
CA ASN A 5 24.65 33.26 -9.75
C ASN A 5 23.13 33.47 -9.85
N VAL A 6 22.57 33.17 -11.02
CA VAL A 6 21.12 33.00 -11.18
C VAL A 6 20.78 31.59 -10.67
N ALA A 7 20.04 31.52 -9.57
CA ALA A 7 19.44 30.28 -9.10
C ALA A 7 18.48 29.71 -10.17
N PRO A 8 18.43 28.39 -10.38
CA PRO A 8 17.46 27.81 -11.29
C PRO A 8 16.04 28.07 -10.75
N PRO A 9 15.06 28.40 -11.62
CA PRO A 9 13.70 28.63 -11.18
C PRO A 9 13.15 27.32 -10.62
N GLY A 10 12.71 27.37 -9.35
CA GLY A 10 11.95 26.29 -8.74
C GLY A 10 10.70 26.04 -9.58
N GLY A 11 10.62 24.86 -10.19
CA GLY A 11 9.46 24.44 -10.94
C GLY A 11 8.26 24.34 -10.02
N ALA A 12 7.28 25.23 -10.20
CA ALA A 12 5.93 24.97 -9.77
C ALA A 12 5.47 23.70 -10.50
N GLU A 13 5.18 22.62 -9.76
CA GLU A 13 4.45 21.48 -10.29
C GLU A 13 3.07 21.99 -10.72
N ASP A 14 2.92 22.20 -12.03
CA ASP A 14 1.68 22.55 -12.72
C ASP A 14 0.67 21.42 -12.54
N THR A 15 -0.04 21.44 -11.41
CA THR A 15 -1.01 20.43 -11.01
C THR A 15 -2.38 20.87 -11.47
N ARG A 16 -2.70 20.61 -12.75
CA ARG A 16 -4.09 20.63 -13.21
C ARG A 16 -4.93 19.70 -12.31
N PRO A 17 -6.13 20.12 -11.85
CA PRO A 17 -6.99 19.28 -11.04
C PRO A 17 -7.28 17.94 -11.73
N LEU A 18 -7.30 16.85 -10.97
CA LEU A 18 -7.53 15.51 -11.50
C LEU A 18 -8.87 15.37 -12.25
N GLU A 19 -9.84 16.19 -11.85
CA GLU A 19 -11.18 16.29 -12.44
C GLU A 19 -11.16 16.88 -13.85
N GLU A 20 -10.08 17.57 -14.24
CA GLU A 20 -9.89 18.17 -15.56
C GLU A 20 -9.07 17.28 -16.50
N MET A 21 -8.49 16.17 -16.00
CA MET A 21 -7.70 15.25 -16.80
C MET A 21 -8.60 14.30 -17.61
N SER A 22 -8.28 14.13 -18.89
CA SER A 22 -8.82 13.02 -19.69
C SER A 22 -8.39 11.66 -19.11
N ALA A 23 -9.09 10.59 -19.47
CA ALA A 23 -8.71 9.25 -19.01
C ALA A 23 -7.30 8.86 -19.46
N LEU A 24 -6.88 9.28 -20.66
CA LEU A 24 -5.53 9.09 -21.18
C LEU A 24 -4.50 9.85 -20.32
N GLU A 25 -4.71 11.14 -20.07
CA GLU A 25 -3.81 11.94 -19.23
C GLU A 25 -3.67 11.34 -17.83
N ALA A 26 -4.77 10.93 -17.22
CA ALA A 26 -4.77 10.26 -15.91
C ALA A 26 -4.03 8.91 -15.95
N ALA A 27 -4.27 8.09 -16.98
CA ALA A 27 -3.62 6.78 -17.15
C ALA A 27 -2.12 6.87 -17.45
N ILE A 28 -1.64 7.98 -18.01
CA ILE A 28 -0.21 8.24 -18.22
C ILE A 28 0.43 8.79 -16.95
N TYR A 29 -0.13 9.88 -16.41
CA TYR A 29 0.52 10.67 -15.38
C TYR A 29 0.54 9.93 -14.03
N LEU A 30 -0.59 9.37 -13.61
CA LEU A 30 -0.77 8.87 -12.25
C LEU A 30 0.02 7.59 -11.96
N PRO A 31 0.03 6.56 -12.83
CA PRO A 31 0.93 5.43 -12.65
C PRO A 31 2.39 5.86 -12.64
N SER A 32 2.81 6.76 -13.53
CA SER A 32 4.20 7.24 -13.55
C SER A 32 4.59 7.91 -12.24
N GLN A 33 3.74 8.79 -11.69
CA GLN A 33 4.01 9.45 -10.40
C GLN A 33 4.08 8.44 -9.27
N TYR A 34 3.13 7.51 -9.21
CA TYR A 34 3.09 6.49 -8.17
C TYR A 34 4.33 5.60 -8.20
N ILE A 35 4.76 5.16 -9.38
CA ILE A 35 5.94 4.30 -9.54
C ILE A 35 7.26 5.04 -9.25
N GLN A 36 7.43 6.29 -9.70
CA GLN A 36 8.62 7.09 -9.36
C GLN A 36 8.75 7.32 -7.84
N MET A 37 7.62 7.35 -7.16
CA MET A 37 7.57 7.45 -5.71
C MET A 37 7.87 6.12 -5.03
N LEU A 38 7.39 4.98 -5.56
CA LEU A 38 7.78 3.63 -5.11
C LEU A 38 9.28 3.40 -5.26
N ALA A 39 9.89 4.01 -6.28
CA ALA A 39 11.31 3.93 -6.60
C ALA A 39 12.20 4.82 -5.72
N GLY A 40 11.60 5.73 -4.94
CA GLY A 40 12.33 6.77 -4.23
C GLY A 40 13.12 7.68 -5.17
N GLU A 41 12.66 7.89 -6.40
CA GLU A 41 13.22 8.88 -7.36
C GLU A 41 12.68 10.28 -7.09
N LYS A 42 11.46 10.39 -6.56
CA LYS A 42 10.94 11.62 -5.96
C LYS A 42 11.13 11.60 -4.45
N THR A 43 11.15 12.77 -3.82
CA THR A 43 11.22 12.94 -2.36
C THR A 43 10.06 12.20 -1.69
N ALA A 44 10.33 10.96 -1.25
CA ALA A 44 9.43 10.23 -0.40
C ALA A 44 9.57 10.71 1.05
N ALA A 45 8.50 10.61 1.83
CA ALA A 45 8.56 10.87 3.28
C ALA A 45 9.30 9.76 4.06
N VAL A 46 9.87 8.79 3.34
CA VAL A 46 10.35 7.50 3.84
C VAL A 46 11.67 7.20 3.14
N SER A 47 12.61 6.63 3.87
CA SER A 47 13.93 6.29 3.34
C SER A 47 13.85 5.11 2.37
N ARG A 48 14.78 5.04 1.42
CA ARG A 48 14.77 4.04 0.32
C ARG A 48 14.84 2.59 0.82
N ASP A 49 15.47 2.36 1.97
CA ASP A 49 15.60 1.08 2.66
C ASP A 49 14.30 0.59 3.32
N GLU A 50 13.36 1.50 3.54
CA GLU A 50 12.04 1.22 4.11
C GLU A 50 10.96 1.06 3.03
N LEU A 51 11.26 1.34 1.76
CA LEU A 51 10.32 1.20 0.66
C LEU A 51 9.82 -0.24 0.54
N GLY A 52 8.49 -0.38 0.50
CA GLY A 52 7.79 -1.62 0.22
C GLY A 52 6.63 -1.37 -0.75
N PHE A 53 6.00 -2.45 -1.24
CA PHE A 53 4.93 -2.31 -2.22
C PHE A 53 3.61 -1.87 -1.59
N ILE A 54 3.03 -2.72 -0.76
CA ILE A 54 1.85 -2.42 0.08
C ILE A 54 2.26 -2.36 1.56
N VAL A 55 3.23 -3.19 1.95
CA VAL A 55 3.74 -3.34 3.31
C VAL A 55 5.23 -3.06 3.29
N ARG A 56 5.76 -2.30 4.25
CA ARG A 56 7.19 -2.04 4.35
C ARG A 56 7.99 -3.25 4.78
N ARG A 57 9.29 -3.15 4.53
CA ARG A 57 10.29 -4.04 5.13
C ARG A 57 10.19 -4.08 6.66
N SER A 58 10.26 -2.95 7.36
CA SER A 58 10.17 -2.93 8.84
C SER A 58 8.79 -3.36 9.37
N ASP A 59 7.72 -3.11 8.61
CA ASP A 59 6.37 -3.58 8.93
C ASP A 59 6.34 -5.12 8.94
N ILE A 60 6.88 -5.77 7.91
CA ILE A 60 6.94 -7.24 7.81
C ILE A 60 7.76 -7.83 8.96
N GLN A 61 8.90 -7.25 9.29
CA GLN A 61 9.74 -7.71 10.42
C GLN A 61 8.99 -7.61 11.75
N SER A 62 8.29 -6.48 11.98
CA SER A 62 7.50 -6.25 13.18
C SER A 62 6.38 -7.26 13.33
N VAL A 63 5.66 -7.54 12.24
CA VAL A 63 4.55 -8.51 12.25
C VAL A 63 5.08 -9.93 12.42
N ARG A 64 6.17 -10.32 11.77
CA ARG A 64 6.81 -11.63 11.98
C ARG A 64 7.30 -11.80 13.43
N ALA A 65 7.83 -10.75 14.05
CA ALA A 65 8.21 -10.78 15.46
C ALA A 65 6.99 -11.02 16.35
N TYR A 66 5.90 -10.30 16.11
CA TYR A 66 4.61 -10.52 16.77
C TYR A 66 4.10 -11.96 16.59
N VAL A 67 4.15 -12.50 15.38
CA VAL A 67 3.70 -13.88 15.09
C VAL A 67 4.53 -14.90 15.85
N ARG A 68 5.86 -14.75 15.84
CA ARG A 68 6.78 -15.64 16.57
C ARG A 68 6.49 -15.61 18.07
N GLU A 69 6.36 -14.42 18.65
CA GLU A 69 6.08 -14.24 20.08
C GLU A 69 4.70 -14.78 20.47
N SER A 70 3.68 -14.52 19.64
CA SER A 70 2.32 -15.02 19.87
C SER A 70 2.28 -16.54 19.89
N ARG A 71 3.01 -17.20 18.98
CA ARG A 71 3.13 -18.68 18.96
C ARG A 71 3.80 -19.26 20.20
N ALA A 72 4.58 -18.46 20.94
CA ALA A 72 5.22 -18.88 22.17
C ALA A 72 4.31 -18.70 23.41
N LEU A 73 3.14 -18.06 23.27
CA LEU A 73 2.21 -17.87 24.38
C LEU A 73 1.65 -19.22 24.87
N PRO A 74 1.58 -19.45 26.19
CA PRO A 74 0.97 -20.65 26.72
C PRO A 74 -0.55 -20.62 26.47
N VAL A 75 -1.07 -21.62 25.76
CA VAL A 75 -2.52 -21.79 25.50
C VAL A 75 -3.13 -22.98 26.25
N GLU A 76 -2.29 -23.80 26.87
CA GLU A 76 -2.73 -24.87 27.79
C GLU A 76 -2.91 -24.29 29.20
N TYR A 77 -4.03 -24.62 29.84
CA TYR A 77 -4.39 -24.07 31.15
C TYR A 77 -3.28 -24.25 32.19
N THR A 78 -2.69 -25.44 32.28
CA THR A 78 -1.61 -25.75 33.24
C THR A 78 -0.35 -24.89 33.01
N LYS A 79 0.01 -24.65 31.74
CA LYS A 79 1.12 -23.77 31.37
C LYS A 79 0.80 -22.30 31.65
N VAL A 80 -0.45 -21.88 31.49
CA VAL A 80 -0.90 -20.53 31.84
C VAL A 80 -0.84 -20.29 33.34
N VAL A 81 -1.30 -21.26 34.16
CA VAL A 81 -1.18 -21.19 35.63
C VAL A 81 0.29 -21.07 36.04
N ALA A 82 1.17 -21.91 35.47
CA ALA A 82 2.61 -21.84 35.75
C ALA A 82 3.24 -20.51 35.31
N TRP A 83 2.77 -19.93 34.19
CA TRP A 83 3.26 -18.66 33.67
C TRP A 83 2.79 -17.45 34.49
N LEU A 84 1.57 -17.47 35.01
CA LEU A 84 0.98 -16.38 35.81
C LEU A 84 1.53 -16.27 37.24
N GLY A 85 1.94 -17.40 37.84
CA GLY A 85 2.29 -17.46 39.26
C GLY A 85 1.07 -17.41 40.19
N ALA A 86 1.29 -17.45 41.50
CA ALA A 86 0.25 -17.68 42.51
C ALA A 86 -0.68 -16.48 42.80
N ASP A 87 -0.25 -15.25 42.49
CA ASP A 87 -0.87 -14.02 43.02
C ASP A 87 -2.03 -13.43 42.17
N THR A 88 -2.39 -14.04 41.04
CA THR A 88 -3.41 -13.48 40.12
C THR A 88 -4.68 -14.32 39.99
N ALA A 89 -4.72 -15.51 40.61
CA ALA A 89 -5.84 -16.45 40.50
C ALA A 89 -7.16 -15.93 41.09
N SER A 90 -7.09 -14.94 42.00
CA SER A 90 -8.24 -14.34 42.68
C SER A 90 -8.67 -12.98 42.13
N VAL A 91 -8.00 -12.46 41.09
CA VAL A 91 -8.32 -11.14 40.51
C VAL A 91 -9.24 -11.33 39.30
N ALA A 92 -10.44 -10.74 39.39
CA ALA A 92 -11.43 -10.77 38.33
C ALA A 92 -10.86 -10.25 37.00
N GLY A 93 -10.94 -11.05 35.94
CA GLY A 93 -10.41 -10.73 34.60
C GLY A 93 -8.95 -11.12 34.36
N LEU A 94 -8.21 -11.52 35.40
CA LEU A 94 -6.83 -12.01 35.33
C LEU A 94 -6.70 -13.49 35.72
N GLU A 95 -7.82 -14.18 35.90
CA GLU A 95 -7.82 -15.60 36.21
C GLU A 95 -7.14 -16.40 35.07
N PRO A 96 -6.54 -17.55 35.38
CA PRO A 96 -5.85 -18.37 34.37
C PRO A 96 -6.71 -18.68 33.14
N ALA A 97 -8.01 -18.94 33.31
CA ALA A 97 -8.92 -19.17 32.19
C ALA A 97 -9.11 -17.92 31.31
N SER A 98 -9.19 -16.74 31.92
CA SER A 98 -9.31 -15.45 31.21
C SER A 98 -8.04 -15.12 30.42
N ILE A 99 -6.87 -15.42 30.97
CA ILE A 99 -5.57 -15.23 30.29
C ILE A 99 -5.39 -16.26 29.18
N GLN A 100 -5.77 -17.52 29.42
CA GLN A 100 -5.74 -18.58 28.42
C GLN A 100 -6.58 -18.22 27.19
N SER A 101 -7.84 -17.79 27.40
CA SER A 101 -8.74 -17.37 26.32
C SER A 101 -8.14 -16.22 25.51
N PHE A 102 -7.54 -15.23 26.19
CA PHE A 102 -6.83 -14.15 25.53
C PHE A 102 -5.64 -14.65 24.70
N HIS A 103 -4.76 -15.49 25.27
CA HIS A 103 -3.64 -16.07 24.51
C HIS A 103 -4.10 -16.85 23.28
N GLN A 104 -5.18 -17.64 23.40
CA GLN A 104 -5.75 -18.38 22.27
C GLN A 104 -6.20 -17.44 21.14
N ARG A 105 -6.88 -16.34 21.47
CA ARG A 105 -7.27 -15.32 20.48
C ARG A 105 -6.07 -14.64 19.84
N VAL A 106 -5.04 -14.32 20.62
CA VAL A 106 -3.80 -13.72 20.10
C VAL A 106 -3.08 -14.69 19.14
N VAL A 107 -3.01 -15.97 19.49
CA VAL A 107 -2.44 -17.02 18.62
C VAL A 107 -3.24 -17.19 17.34
N GLN A 108 -4.58 -17.20 17.43
CA GLN A 108 -5.46 -17.30 16.28
C GLN A 108 -5.29 -16.09 15.34
N HIS A 109 -5.24 -14.88 15.90
CA HIS A 109 -5.00 -13.66 15.13
C HIS A 109 -3.62 -13.68 14.47
N ALA A 110 -2.57 -14.07 15.18
CA ALA A 110 -1.23 -14.22 14.60
C ALA A 110 -1.19 -15.24 13.43
N ALA A 111 -2.08 -16.24 13.42
CA ALA A 111 -2.16 -17.20 12.33
C ALA A 111 -2.73 -16.60 11.03
N SER A 112 -3.56 -15.55 11.09
CA SER A 112 -4.14 -14.90 9.91
C SER A 112 -3.07 -14.16 9.06
N TRP A 113 -1.94 -13.78 9.68
CA TRP A 113 -0.82 -13.14 8.99
C TRP A 113 -0.29 -13.97 7.82
N ALA A 114 -0.28 -15.29 7.93
CA ALA A 114 0.31 -16.17 6.91
C ALA A 114 -0.36 -15.99 5.53
N VAL A 115 -1.68 -15.77 5.53
CA VAL A 115 -2.46 -15.53 4.30
C VAL A 115 -2.13 -14.15 3.73
N LEU A 116 -2.13 -13.11 4.57
CA LEU A 116 -1.79 -11.75 4.18
C LEU A 116 -0.37 -11.65 3.61
N GLU A 117 0.61 -12.29 4.26
CA GLU A 117 2.01 -12.30 3.80
C GLU A 117 2.15 -12.99 2.44
N ARG A 118 1.52 -14.15 2.27
CA ARG A 118 1.56 -14.91 1.01
C ARG A 118 0.92 -14.12 -0.13
N ASP A 119 -0.25 -13.55 0.10
CA ASP A 119 -1.02 -12.88 -0.96
C ASP A 119 -0.38 -11.53 -1.33
N THR A 120 0.24 -10.83 -0.36
CA THR A 120 1.06 -9.64 -0.65
C THR A 120 2.26 -9.97 -1.52
N LYS A 121 2.99 -11.06 -1.21
CA LYS A 121 4.12 -11.54 -2.03
C LYS A 121 3.68 -11.92 -3.44
N GLU A 122 2.56 -12.62 -3.55
CA GLU A 122 2.02 -13.02 -4.84
C GLU A 122 1.58 -11.82 -5.67
N LEU A 123 0.99 -10.79 -5.05
CA LEU A 123 0.64 -9.56 -5.73
C LEU A 123 1.88 -8.86 -6.32
N SER A 124 2.98 -8.77 -5.57
CA SER A 124 4.25 -8.25 -6.09
C SER A 124 4.80 -9.05 -7.27
N ARG A 125 4.72 -10.39 -7.24
CA ARG A 125 5.13 -11.22 -8.39
C ARG A 125 4.21 -11.02 -9.61
N GLN A 126 2.93 -10.82 -9.37
CA GLN A 126 1.95 -10.58 -10.43
C GLN A 126 2.12 -9.20 -11.05
N LEU A 127 2.58 -8.20 -10.31
CA LEU A 127 2.90 -6.89 -10.87
C LEU A 127 3.94 -7.02 -11.98
N ASN A 128 5.02 -7.78 -11.76
CA ASN A 128 6.06 -8.00 -12.78
C ASN A 128 5.47 -8.67 -14.03
N ARG A 129 4.71 -9.77 -13.84
CA ARG A 129 4.03 -10.46 -14.95
C ARG A 129 3.03 -9.56 -15.68
N PHE A 130 2.31 -8.72 -14.95
CA PHE A 130 1.38 -7.74 -15.51
C PHE A 130 2.13 -6.72 -16.37
N SER A 131 3.22 -6.14 -15.88
CA SER A 131 4.02 -5.18 -16.64
C SER A 131 4.60 -5.79 -17.93
N ASP A 132 5.15 -7.00 -17.86
CA ASP A 132 5.65 -7.72 -19.04
C ASP A 132 4.53 -8.03 -20.06
N GLY A 133 3.39 -8.52 -19.58
CA GLY A 133 2.23 -8.82 -20.43
C GLY A 133 1.64 -7.57 -21.06
N PHE A 134 1.54 -6.48 -20.30
CA PHE A 134 1.05 -5.18 -20.75
C PHE A 134 1.93 -4.64 -21.88
N ILE A 135 3.25 -4.57 -21.67
CA ILE A 135 4.20 -4.06 -22.67
C ILE A 135 4.18 -4.92 -23.94
N THR A 136 4.19 -6.25 -23.78
CA THR A 136 4.18 -7.18 -24.93
C THR A 136 2.92 -7.04 -25.77
N THR A 137 1.75 -6.97 -25.12
CA THR A 137 0.47 -6.85 -25.82
C THR A 137 0.33 -5.47 -26.45
N ALA A 138 0.80 -4.43 -25.78
CA ALA A 138 0.78 -3.07 -26.33
C ALA A 138 1.71 -2.89 -27.53
N ASN A 139 2.91 -3.48 -27.50
CA ASN A 139 3.78 -3.52 -28.68
C ASN A 139 3.12 -4.28 -29.84
N SER A 140 2.41 -5.38 -29.55
CA SER A 140 1.66 -6.13 -30.57
C SER A 140 0.54 -5.29 -31.19
N ILE A 141 -0.14 -4.46 -30.39
CA ILE A 141 -1.14 -3.49 -30.88
C ILE A 141 -0.48 -2.48 -31.82
N ILE A 142 0.63 -1.86 -31.41
CA ILE A 142 1.33 -0.86 -32.22
C ILE A 142 1.86 -1.47 -33.51
N GLU A 143 2.44 -2.67 -33.47
CA GLU A 143 2.93 -3.38 -34.65
C GLU A 143 1.81 -3.71 -35.65
N LEU A 144 0.63 -4.10 -35.16
CA LEU A 144 -0.52 -4.38 -36.03
C LEU A 144 -1.00 -3.10 -36.72
N ILE A 145 -1.01 -1.97 -36.02
CA ILE A 145 -1.35 -0.66 -36.60
C ILE A 145 -0.28 -0.23 -37.61
N ASN A 146 1.00 -0.39 -37.27
CA ASN A 146 2.11 -0.07 -38.18
C ASN A 146 2.00 -0.84 -39.51
N LYS A 147 1.58 -2.11 -39.49
CA LYS A 147 1.36 -2.88 -40.73
C LYS A 147 0.27 -2.28 -41.60
N VAL A 148 -0.83 -1.83 -41.00
CA VAL A 148 -1.92 -1.13 -41.71
C VAL A 148 -1.44 0.22 -42.29
N GLU A 149 -0.61 0.96 -41.53
CA GLU A 149 -0.07 2.24 -41.97
C GLU A 149 1.00 2.11 -43.07
N LEU A 150 1.93 1.16 -42.92
CA LEU A 150 3.04 0.92 -43.87
C LEU A 150 2.56 0.46 -45.24
N ASP A 151 1.49 -0.35 -45.30
CA ASP A 151 0.86 -0.75 -46.57
C ASP A 151 0.28 0.46 -47.34
N ARG A 152 0.08 1.60 -46.66
CA ARG A 152 -0.46 2.84 -47.23
C ARG A 152 0.60 3.93 -47.41
N PHE A 153 1.67 3.91 -46.64
CA PHE A 153 2.77 4.88 -46.69
C PHE A 153 4.09 4.18 -47.01
N LEU A 154 4.46 4.15 -48.29
CA LEU A 154 5.78 3.63 -48.74
C LEU A 154 6.94 4.61 -48.52
N SER A 155 6.70 5.80 -47.94
CA SER A 155 7.75 6.76 -47.61
C SER A 155 7.31 7.75 -46.52
N GLY A 156 7.99 7.73 -45.37
CA GLY A 156 7.85 8.72 -44.28
C GLY A 156 7.55 8.10 -42.91
N THR A 157 8.01 8.75 -41.83
CA THR A 157 7.63 8.45 -40.45
C THR A 157 6.46 9.35 -40.06
N LEU A 158 5.34 8.77 -39.63
CA LEU A 158 4.09 9.50 -39.29
C LEU A 158 4.16 10.31 -37.99
N ASP A 159 5.32 10.35 -37.33
CA ASP A 159 5.47 10.98 -36.00
C ASP A 159 5.44 12.52 -36.05
N GLU A 160 5.51 13.13 -37.25
CA GLU A 160 5.47 14.59 -37.47
C GLU A 160 4.53 14.97 -38.64
N LEU A 161 3.25 14.67 -38.53
CA LEU A 161 2.25 15.08 -39.53
C LEU A 161 1.95 16.58 -39.45
N THR A 162 2.08 17.29 -40.57
CA THR A 162 1.55 18.64 -40.73
C THR A 162 0.01 18.63 -40.76
N GLN A 163 -0.61 19.79 -40.48
CA GLN A 163 -2.07 19.94 -40.49
C GLN A 163 -2.70 19.59 -41.85
N ALA A 164 -1.94 19.78 -42.95
CA ALA A 164 -2.34 19.40 -44.29
C ALA A 164 -2.30 17.87 -44.50
N GLU A 165 -1.25 17.20 -44.02
CA GLU A 165 -1.13 15.74 -44.08
C GLU A 165 -2.19 15.04 -43.21
N GLU A 166 -2.53 15.61 -42.05
CA GLU A 166 -3.63 15.13 -41.21
C GLU A 166 -4.99 15.26 -41.92
N ALA A 167 -5.21 16.33 -42.68
CA ALA A 167 -6.43 16.52 -43.45
C ALA A 167 -6.57 15.50 -44.61
N GLU A 168 -5.46 15.10 -45.23
CA GLU A 168 -5.45 14.04 -46.25
C GLU A 168 -5.72 12.66 -45.62
N LEU A 169 -5.11 12.35 -44.47
CA LEU A 169 -5.36 11.11 -43.73
C LEU A 169 -6.83 10.92 -43.34
N LYS A 170 -7.55 12.01 -43.04
CA LYS A 170 -8.99 11.96 -42.71
C LYS A 170 -9.85 11.50 -43.89
N LYS A 171 -9.38 11.64 -45.13
CA LYS A 171 -10.09 11.21 -46.34
C LYS A 171 -9.88 9.73 -46.65
N ILE A 172 -8.86 9.10 -46.08
CA ILE A 172 -8.51 7.69 -46.32
C ILE A 172 -9.37 6.80 -45.42
N VAL A 173 -10.36 6.13 -46.03
CA VAL A 173 -11.24 5.16 -45.36
C VAL A 173 -10.60 3.77 -45.35
N LEU A 174 -10.72 3.08 -44.22
CA LEU A 174 -10.22 1.72 -44.05
C LEU A 174 -11.05 0.71 -44.86
N SER A 175 -10.36 -0.20 -45.53
CA SER A 175 -10.93 -1.35 -46.22
C SER A 175 -11.50 -2.37 -45.24
N ALA A 176 -12.28 -3.32 -45.74
CA ALA A 176 -12.83 -4.41 -44.93
C ALA A 176 -11.75 -5.24 -44.21
N THR A 177 -10.56 -5.40 -44.81
CA THR A 177 -9.43 -6.11 -44.18
C THR A 177 -8.82 -5.29 -43.05
N GLU A 178 -8.63 -3.99 -43.25
CA GLU A 178 -8.09 -3.09 -42.23
C GLU A 178 -9.09 -2.92 -41.06
N LEU A 179 -10.39 -2.85 -41.33
CA LEU A 179 -11.42 -2.85 -40.29
C LEU A 179 -11.42 -4.15 -39.47
N ARG A 180 -11.10 -5.30 -40.07
CA ARG A 180 -10.88 -6.55 -39.31
C ARG A 180 -9.64 -6.44 -38.42
N ALA A 181 -8.55 -5.83 -38.91
CA ALA A 181 -7.35 -5.59 -38.10
C ALA A 181 -7.65 -4.66 -36.91
N VAL A 182 -8.45 -3.60 -37.10
CA VAL A 182 -8.96 -2.75 -36.00
C VAL A 182 -9.77 -3.57 -34.99
N GLY A 183 -10.59 -4.53 -35.46
CA GLY A 183 -11.28 -5.48 -34.60
C GLY A 183 -10.31 -6.31 -33.72
N ILE A 184 -9.23 -6.82 -34.30
CA ILE A 184 -8.19 -7.56 -33.56
C ILE A 184 -7.47 -6.66 -32.55
N VAL A 185 -7.15 -5.41 -32.93
CA VAL A 185 -6.57 -4.41 -32.01
C VAL A 185 -7.49 -4.22 -30.79
N ARG A 186 -8.80 -4.05 -31.02
CA ARG A 186 -9.78 -3.91 -29.94
C ARG A 186 -9.81 -5.13 -29.04
N ASP A 187 -9.74 -6.33 -29.59
CA ASP A 187 -9.75 -7.55 -28.80
C ASP A 187 -8.48 -7.65 -27.91
N TYR A 188 -7.32 -7.18 -28.39
CA TYR A 188 -6.12 -7.04 -27.54
C TYR A 188 -6.26 -5.96 -26.46
N VAL A 189 -6.87 -4.81 -26.75
CA VAL A 189 -7.16 -3.79 -25.71
C VAL A 189 -8.06 -4.37 -24.62
N LEU A 190 -9.10 -5.11 -25.00
CA LEU A 190 -10.00 -5.79 -24.05
C LEU A 190 -9.28 -6.84 -23.21
N LEU A 191 -8.31 -7.56 -23.77
CA LEU A 191 -7.48 -8.51 -23.04
C LEU A 191 -6.65 -7.81 -21.95
N ILE A 192 -5.94 -6.73 -22.30
CA ILE A 192 -5.16 -5.95 -21.32
C ILE A 192 -6.07 -5.36 -20.24
N LYS A 193 -7.27 -4.91 -20.62
CA LYS A 193 -8.27 -4.41 -19.68
C LYS A 193 -8.65 -5.48 -18.66
N GLN A 194 -8.96 -6.69 -19.13
CA GLN A 194 -9.31 -7.82 -18.27
C GLN A 194 -8.19 -8.16 -17.28
N ASP A 195 -6.93 -8.16 -17.73
CA ASP A 195 -5.77 -8.40 -16.86
C ASP A 195 -5.59 -7.29 -15.82
N THR A 196 -5.83 -6.04 -16.22
CA THR A 196 -5.79 -4.86 -15.33
C THR A 196 -6.87 -4.97 -14.25
N GLU A 197 -8.11 -5.30 -14.62
CA GLU A 197 -9.22 -5.52 -13.67
C GLU A 197 -8.97 -6.70 -12.73
N ALA A 198 -8.37 -7.78 -13.23
CA ALA A 198 -7.99 -8.92 -12.41
C ALA A 198 -6.94 -8.53 -11.36
N TYR A 199 -5.96 -7.70 -11.73
CA TYR A 199 -4.94 -7.17 -10.83
C TYR A 199 -5.55 -6.24 -9.75
N ILE A 200 -6.47 -5.35 -10.14
CA ILE A 200 -7.22 -4.49 -9.21
C ILE A 200 -7.98 -5.32 -8.17
N LYS A 201 -8.69 -6.37 -8.59
CA LYS A 201 -9.44 -7.25 -7.67
C LYS A 201 -8.53 -7.91 -6.63
N LYS A 202 -7.38 -8.41 -7.05
CA LYS A 202 -6.41 -9.03 -6.13
C LYS A 202 -5.80 -8.02 -5.17
N THR A 203 -5.54 -6.80 -5.64
CA THR A 203 -5.09 -5.70 -4.79
C THR A 203 -6.12 -5.38 -3.70
N HIS A 204 -7.41 -5.28 -4.05
CA HIS A 204 -8.48 -5.09 -3.07
C HIS A 204 -8.57 -6.26 -2.07
N ALA A 205 -8.37 -7.49 -2.51
CA ALA A 205 -8.37 -8.65 -1.62
C ALA A 205 -7.25 -8.57 -0.57
N VAL A 206 -6.02 -8.18 -0.96
CA VAL A 206 -4.92 -7.93 -0.01
C VAL A 206 -5.26 -6.80 0.95
N GLY A 207 -5.86 -5.71 0.44
CA GLY A 207 -6.32 -4.60 1.28
C GLY A 207 -7.38 -5.03 2.31
N ALA A 208 -8.32 -5.91 1.92
CA ALA A 208 -9.33 -6.46 2.81
C ALA A 208 -8.74 -7.37 3.90
N LEU A 209 -7.71 -8.16 3.57
CA LEU A 209 -6.98 -8.96 4.56
C LEU A 209 -6.27 -8.07 5.59
N ALA A 210 -5.63 -6.97 5.14
CA ALA A 210 -5.02 -6.00 6.03
C ALA A 210 -6.08 -5.29 6.92
N ALA A 211 -7.22 -4.91 6.34
CA ALA A 211 -8.33 -4.32 7.06
C ALA A 211 -8.89 -5.26 8.14
N GLU A 212 -9.06 -6.55 7.83
CA GLU A 212 -9.56 -7.52 8.81
C GLU A 212 -8.55 -7.78 9.93
N PHE A 213 -7.26 -7.86 9.61
CA PHE A 213 -6.20 -7.96 10.62
C PHE A 213 -6.21 -6.74 11.55
N GLU A 214 -6.33 -5.54 10.99
CA GLU A 214 -6.45 -4.29 11.74
C GLU A 214 -7.71 -4.27 12.61
N ARG A 215 -8.84 -4.72 12.07
CA ARG A 215 -10.13 -4.73 12.75
C ARG A 215 -10.10 -5.63 13.98
N VAL A 216 -9.55 -6.85 13.88
CA VAL A 216 -9.42 -7.76 15.04
C VAL A 216 -8.52 -7.16 16.13
N LEU A 217 -7.46 -6.43 15.76
CA LEU A 217 -6.65 -5.69 16.73
C LEU A 217 -7.48 -4.61 17.43
N SER A 218 -8.15 -3.77 16.66
CA SER A 218 -8.95 -2.64 17.16
C SER A 218 -10.13 -3.08 18.01
N ASP A 219 -11.00 -3.91 17.44
CA ASP A 219 -12.33 -4.21 17.98
C ASP A 219 -12.29 -5.29 19.08
N GLU A 220 -11.21 -6.06 19.17
CA GLU A 220 -11.13 -7.19 20.10
C GLU A 220 -9.88 -7.16 20.97
N LEU A 221 -8.69 -7.26 20.37
CA LEU A 221 -7.48 -7.58 21.14
C LEU A 221 -6.98 -6.40 21.97
N ILE A 222 -7.04 -5.17 21.44
CA ILE A 222 -6.71 -3.94 22.19
C ILE A 222 -7.69 -3.74 23.35
N HIS A 223 -8.99 -3.96 23.12
CA HIS A 223 -9.98 -3.87 24.20
C HIS A 223 -9.73 -4.90 25.30
N GLN A 224 -9.42 -6.16 24.94
CA GLN A 224 -9.14 -7.22 25.91
C GLN A 224 -7.87 -6.97 26.73
N VAL A 225 -6.78 -6.53 26.09
CA VAL A 225 -5.54 -6.24 26.83
C VAL A 225 -5.70 -5.02 27.74
N ASN A 226 -6.44 -3.98 27.31
CA ASN A 226 -6.75 -2.82 28.14
C ASN A 226 -7.62 -3.20 29.35
N ALA A 227 -8.64 -4.04 29.17
CA ALA A 227 -9.47 -4.52 30.29
C ALA A 227 -8.64 -5.27 31.34
N LYS A 228 -7.65 -6.07 30.90
CA LYS A 228 -6.73 -6.79 31.78
C LYS A 228 -5.78 -5.84 32.51
N LEU A 229 -5.23 -4.84 31.82
CA LEU A 229 -4.41 -3.79 32.44
C LEU A 229 -5.20 -3.00 33.50
N GLU A 230 -6.47 -2.69 33.24
CA GLU A 230 -7.35 -2.04 34.21
C GLU A 230 -7.67 -2.92 35.41
N ALA A 231 -7.93 -4.21 35.21
CA ALA A 231 -8.12 -5.18 36.29
C ALA A 231 -6.87 -5.27 37.17
N TYR A 232 -5.69 -5.32 36.55
CA TYR A 232 -4.41 -5.33 37.25
C TYR A 232 -4.22 -4.06 38.10
N ALA A 233 -4.51 -2.89 37.55
CA ALA A 233 -4.39 -1.62 38.27
C ALA A 233 -5.38 -1.50 39.44
N LYS A 234 -6.64 -1.94 39.25
CA LYS A 234 -7.69 -1.91 40.29
C LYS A 234 -7.39 -2.84 41.47
N ALA A 235 -6.69 -3.95 41.22
CA ALA A 235 -6.29 -4.89 42.27
C ALA A 235 -5.21 -4.33 43.23
N GLY A 236 -4.76 -3.08 43.03
CA GLY A 236 -3.79 -2.45 43.94
C GLY A 236 -2.38 -3.02 43.82
N LEU A 237 -2.12 -3.85 42.80
CA LEU A 237 -0.85 -4.51 42.55
C LEU A 237 0.29 -3.53 42.16
N SER A 238 0.05 -2.21 42.18
CA SER A 238 1.10 -1.18 42.15
C SER A 238 0.59 0.26 42.38
N ALA A 239 1.10 0.92 43.42
CA ALA A 239 0.87 2.34 43.69
C ALA A 239 1.75 3.28 42.83
N GLU A 240 3.00 2.90 42.57
CA GLU A 240 3.94 3.64 41.70
C GLU A 240 3.53 3.65 40.22
N ARG A 241 2.65 2.74 39.78
CA ARG A 241 2.18 2.67 38.38
C ARG A 241 1.27 3.79 37.95
N LYS A 242 0.52 4.41 38.85
CA LYS A 242 -0.60 5.30 38.46
C LYS A 242 -0.16 6.44 37.54
N LEU A 243 1.00 7.07 37.81
CA LEU A 243 1.45 8.25 37.07
C LEU A 243 2.02 7.89 35.68
N LEU A 244 2.80 6.82 35.59
CA LEU A 244 3.38 6.38 34.32
C LEU A 244 2.33 5.70 33.42
N THR A 245 1.41 4.93 34.00
CA THR A 245 0.24 4.37 33.29
C THR A 245 -0.66 5.48 32.77
N ALA A 246 -0.88 6.56 33.52
CA ALA A 246 -1.64 7.71 33.03
C ALA A 246 -0.95 8.37 31.81
N ARG A 247 0.37 8.52 31.85
CA ARG A 247 1.14 9.10 30.73
C ARG A 247 1.14 8.21 29.48
N ILE A 248 1.24 6.89 29.65
CA ILE A 248 1.11 5.93 28.54
C ILE A 248 -0.30 6.01 27.94
N LYS A 249 -1.34 6.09 28.78
CA LYS A 249 -2.74 6.21 28.34
C LYS A 249 -3.02 7.51 27.58
N GLU A 250 -2.39 8.62 27.98
CA GLU A 250 -2.45 9.89 27.25
C GLU A 250 -1.83 9.76 25.85
N LEU A 251 -0.63 9.19 25.73
CA LEU A 251 -0.01 8.95 24.42
C LEU A 251 -0.81 7.99 23.55
N ASP A 252 -1.44 6.98 24.14
CA ASP A 252 -2.36 6.10 23.41
C ASP A 252 -3.57 6.88 22.88
N SER A 253 -4.14 7.79 23.68
CA SER A 253 -5.23 8.67 23.23
C SER A 253 -4.80 9.59 22.08
N GLU A 254 -3.57 10.09 22.09
CA GLU A 254 -3.02 10.86 20.95
C GLU A 254 -2.91 9.99 19.69
N ILE A 255 -2.46 8.74 19.80
CA ILE A 255 -2.41 7.79 18.67
C ILE A 255 -3.82 7.50 18.15
N GLU A 256 -4.78 7.26 19.04
CA GLU A 256 -6.18 7.04 18.68
C GLU A 256 -6.78 8.24 17.95
N GLN A 257 -6.47 9.45 18.40
CA GLN A 257 -6.93 10.67 17.73
C GLN A 257 -6.33 10.77 16.33
N LEU A 258 -5.02 10.53 16.18
CA LEU A 258 -4.39 10.52 14.86
C LEU A 258 -5.04 9.49 13.93
N ILE A 259 -5.34 8.28 14.41
CA ILE A 259 -6.04 7.25 13.64
C ILE A 259 -7.44 7.72 13.23
N ARG A 260 -8.21 8.32 14.14
CA ARG A 260 -9.56 8.83 13.85
C ARG A 260 -9.56 9.98 12.86
N ASP A 261 -8.69 10.96 13.07
CA ASP A 261 -8.55 12.12 12.18
C ASP A 261 -8.19 11.65 10.77
N TYR A 262 -7.25 10.69 10.67
CA TYR A 262 -6.91 10.08 9.39
C TYR A 262 -8.09 9.37 8.73
N ARG A 263 -8.79 8.49 9.46
CA ARG A 263 -9.96 7.76 8.92
C ARG A 263 -11.06 8.72 8.46
N SER A 264 -11.31 9.80 9.19
CA SER A 264 -12.33 10.78 8.81
C SER A 264 -11.94 11.55 7.54
N HIS A 265 -10.67 11.93 7.39
CA HIS A 265 -10.18 12.58 6.17
C HIS A 265 -10.21 11.65 4.95
N VAL A 266 -10.00 10.34 5.11
CA VAL A 266 -10.14 9.36 4.03
C VAL A 266 -11.60 9.07 3.67
N LEU A 267 -12.53 9.11 4.63
CA LEU A 267 -13.96 8.83 4.39
C LEU A 267 -14.76 10.03 3.84
N TYR A 268 -14.42 11.27 4.23
CA TYR A 268 -15.20 12.48 3.90
C TYR A 268 -14.67 13.28 2.69
N GLY A 269 -13.67 12.77 1.97
CA GLY A 269 -13.07 13.43 0.81
C GLY A 269 -13.97 13.49 -0.43
N HIS A 270 -14.91 14.44 -0.47
CA HIS A 270 -15.62 14.93 -1.66
C HIS A 270 -14.84 16.03 -2.42
N SER A 271 -13.54 16.18 -2.19
CA SER A 271 -12.70 17.13 -2.92
C SER A 271 -11.84 16.37 -3.92
N GLY A 272 -11.86 16.78 -5.19
CA GLY A 272 -11.03 16.33 -6.32
C GLY A 272 -9.52 16.33 -6.16
N ILE A 273 -9.04 16.47 -4.93
CA ILE A 273 -7.66 16.30 -4.48
C ILE A 273 -7.43 14.81 -4.14
N PHE A 274 -8.14 13.90 -4.81
CA PHE A 274 -7.94 12.46 -4.61
C PHE A 274 -6.62 11.98 -5.20
N LEU A 275 -6.06 12.76 -6.15
CA LEU A 275 -4.63 13.00 -6.21
C LEU A 275 -4.27 14.51 -6.19
N GLY A 276 -4.19 15.15 -5.01
CA GLY A 276 -3.10 16.14 -4.73
C GLY A 276 -1.90 15.67 -3.84
N PRO A 277 -1.15 14.59 -4.17
CA PRO A 277 -0.49 13.76 -3.18
C PRO A 277 0.44 12.71 -3.86
N ILE A 278 1.57 13.11 -4.43
CA ILE A 278 2.74 12.30 -4.07
C ILE A 278 2.75 12.20 -2.51
N GLY A 279 2.26 13.26 -1.87
CA GLY A 279 2.04 13.59 -0.47
C GLY A 279 1.29 12.64 0.46
N LEU A 280 1.42 11.32 0.30
CA LEU A 280 1.63 10.48 1.47
C LEU A 280 2.64 9.35 1.24
N ALA A 281 3.57 9.52 0.28
CA ALA A 281 4.91 8.98 0.47
C ALA A 281 5.06 7.46 0.52
N ILE A 282 4.12 6.62 0.05
CA ILE A 282 4.21 5.14 0.00
C ILE A 282 4.83 4.61 1.29
N THR A 283 3.94 4.34 2.25
CA THR A 283 4.29 3.61 3.46
C THR A 283 5.29 4.37 4.37
N GLY A 284 4.84 5.45 5.04
CA GLY A 284 5.53 6.20 6.13
C GLY A 284 4.69 6.38 7.41
N GLY A 285 4.60 5.39 8.33
CA GLY A 285 3.39 5.10 9.11
C GLY A 285 2.12 5.26 8.25
N ILE A 286 0.98 5.53 8.83
CA ILE A 286 -0.05 6.36 8.17
C ILE A 286 0.13 7.84 8.54
N PHE A 287 1.11 8.11 9.41
CA PHE A 287 1.14 9.27 10.27
C PHE A 287 2.46 10.06 10.17
N GLY A 288 3.31 9.71 9.21
CA GLY A 288 4.61 10.34 8.99
C GLY A 288 5.49 10.39 10.24
N VAL A 289 6.37 11.40 10.29
CA VAL A 289 7.27 11.69 11.42
C VAL A 289 6.50 11.90 12.74
N LYS A 290 5.24 12.36 12.68
CA LYS A 290 4.46 12.70 13.88
C LYS A 290 4.11 11.46 14.70
N ALA A 291 3.45 10.43 14.15
CA ALA A 291 3.21 9.25 14.99
C ALA A 291 4.49 8.49 15.30
N GLU A 292 5.50 8.51 14.42
CA GLU A 292 6.77 7.87 14.73
C GLU A 292 7.46 8.52 15.93
N SER A 293 7.38 9.86 16.05
CA SER A 293 7.85 10.58 17.24
C SER A 293 7.04 10.26 18.51
N ILE A 294 5.73 10.07 18.38
CA ILE A 294 4.85 9.70 19.51
C ILE A 294 5.13 8.26 19.95
N ARG A 295 5.33 7.33 19.01
CA ARG A 295 5.77 5.95 19.28
C ARG A 295 7.13 5.91 19.96
N ALA A 296 8.10 6.65 19.44
CA ALA A 296 9.43 6.73 20.04
C ALA A 296 9.34 7.27 21.48
N ARG A 297 8.51 8.28 21.73
CA ARG A 297 8.25 8.80 23.07
C ARG A 297 7.59 7.76 23.98
N LYS A 298 6.60 7.03 23.46
CA LYS A 298 5.96 5.92 24.18
C LYS A 298 7.00 4.86 24.56
N ASN A 299 7.78 4.37 23.60
CA ASN A 299 8.84 3.36 23.79
C ASN A 299 9.88 3.81 24.81
N LYS A 300 10.24 5.09 24.81
CA LYS A 300 11.14 5.64 25.81
C LYS A 300 10.55 5.57 27.22
N LEU A 301 9.28 5.96 27.41
CA LEU A 301 8.61 5.89 28.72
C LEU A 301 8.46 4.44 29.21
N ILE A 302 8.32 3.48 28.30
CA ILE A 302 8.27 2.05 28.61
C ILE A 302 9.64 1.53 29.04
N ALA A 303 10.71 1.91 28.33
CA ALA A 303 12.07 1.55 28.73
C ALA A 303 12.46 2.21 30.07
N GLU A 304 12.08 3.47 30.28
CA GLU A 304 12.25 4.18 31.55
C GLU A 304 11.49 3.49 32.68
N ARG A 305 10.27 2.98 32.43
CA ARG A 305 9.53 2.10 33.35
C ARG A 305 10.34 0.86 33.71
N ASP A 306 10.82 0.15 32.70
CA ASP A 306 11.48 -1.15 32.87
C ASP A 306 12.82 -1.02 33.63
N LEU A 307 13.55 0.07 33.42
CA LEU A 307 14.76 0.41 34.16
C LEU A 307 14.48 0.80 35.62
N ALA A 308 13.42 1.57 35.89
CA ALA A 308 13.04 1.96 37.25
C ALA A 308 12.61 0.77 38.14
N ARG A 309 12.40 -0.42 37.56
CA ARG A 309 11.76 -1.58 38.20
C ARG A 309 12.65 -2.82 38.36
N GLN A 310 13.94 -2.72 38.07
CA GLN A 310 14.89 -3.84 38.26
C GLN A 310 14.97 -4.37 39.71
N GLY A 311 14.30 -3.75 40.69
CA GLY A 311 14.19 -4.22 42.08
C GLY A 311 12.98 -5.09 42.48
N SER A 312 11.97 -5.33 41.61
CA SER A 312 10.73 -6.08 41.99
C SER A 312 10.24 -7.05 40.88
N GLN A 313 11.07 -8.04 40.53
CA GLN A 313 10.90 -8.82 39.29
C GLN A 313 9.81 -9.91 39.27
N GLU A 314 9.20 -10.30 40.39
CA GLU A 314 8.22 -11.41 40.42
C GLU A 314 6.76 -10.95 40.33
N GLN A 315 6.39 -9.82 40.96
CA GLN A 315 5.01 -9.34 40.96
C GLN A 315 4.61 -8.58 39.69
N GLU A 316 5.56 -8.18 38.83
CA GLU A 316 5.30 -7.27 37.71
C GLU A 316 5.33 -7.90 36.31
N ARG A 317 5.70 -9.19 36.18
CA ARG A 317 5.87 -9.88 34.89
C ARG A 317 4.61 -9.83 34.02
N LEU A 318 3.44 -10.11 34.62
CA LEU A 318 2.17 -10.09 33.90
C LEU A 318 1.87 -8.72 33.31
N ALA A 319 2.06 -7.65 34.07
CA ALA A 319 1.74 -6.32 33.59
C ALA A 319 2.73 -5.79 32.56
N VAL A 320 4.03 -6.09 32.71
CA VAL A 320 5.02 -5.82 31.65
C VAL A 320 4.61 -6.54 30.37
N ALA A 321 4.23 -7.82 30.45
CA ALA A 321 3.76 -8.57 29.30
C ALA A 321 2.49 -7.98 28.67
N LEU A 322 1.50 -7.58 29.48
CA LEU A 322 0.26 -6.95 28.99
C LEU A 322 0.54 -5.59 28.34
N ASP A 323 1.37 -4.73 28.94
CA ASP A 323 1.73 -3.44 28.39
C ASP A 323 2.50 -3.59 27.06
N THR A 324 3.48 -4.49 27.01
CA THR A 324 4.23 -4.80 25.77
C THR A 324 3.30 -5.36 24.69
N THR A 325 2.31 -6.18 25.07
CA THR A 325 1.31 -6.71 24.15
C THR A 325 0.41 -5.60 23.60
N GLN A 326 -0.07 -4.70 24.46
CA GLN A 326 -0.88 -3.54 24.08
C GLN A 326 -0.16 -2.64 23.08
N GLN A 327 1.13 -2.37 23.32
CA GLN A 327 1.96 -1.57 22.44
C GLN A 327 2.07 -2.19 21.05
N ARG A 328 2.39 -3.48 21.01
CA ARG A 328 2.51 -4.23 19.76
C ARG A 328 1.20 -4.21 18.99
N PHE A 329 0.07 -4.38 19.65
CA PHE A 329 -1.23 -4.29 18.97
C PHE A 329 -1.48 -2.92 18.38
N THR A 330 -1.24 -1.85 19.14
CA THR A 330 -1.39 -0.46 18.66
C THR A 330 -0.49 -0.16 17.46
N ASP A 331 0.75 -0.66 17.48
CA ASP A 331 1.69 -0.49 16.37
C ASP A 331 1.26 -1.29 15.14
N LEU A 332 0.95 -2.59 15.31
CA LEU A 332 0.49 -3.45 14.22
C LEU A 332 -0.78 -2.91 13.58
N ARG A 333 -1.72 -2.40 14.38
CA ARG A 333 -2.96 -1.80 13.90
C ARG A 333 -2.67 -0.66 12.92
N SER A 334 -1.81 0.29 13.32
CA SER A 334 -1.46 1.39 12.41
C SER A 334 -0.75 0.91 11.15
N ARG A 335 0.10 -0.11 11.24
CA ARG A 335 0.81 -0.66 10.08
C ARG A 335 -0.16 -1.32 9.11
N MET A 336 -1.15 -2.06 9.62
CA MET A 336 -2.18 -2.71 8.80
C MET A 336 -3.16 -1.73 8.18
N LEU A 337 -3.54 -0.67 8.91
CA LEU A 337 -4.28 0.43 8.30
C LEU A 337 -3.49 1.02 7.12
N GLY A 338 -2.16 1.13 7.25
CA GLY A 338 -1.27 1.61 6.19
C GLY A 338 -1.26 0.70 4.97
N ALA A 339 -1.21 -0.61 5.21
CA ALA A 339 -1.30 -1.62 4.16
C ALA A 339 -2.67 -1.60 3.45
N GLU A 340 -3.77 -1.46 4.20
CA GLU A 340 -5.12 -1.32 3.64
C GLU A 340 -5.19 -0.11 2.69
N GLN A 341 -4.70 1.05 3.13
CA GLN A 341 -4.71 2.25 2.29
C GLN A 341 -3.78 2.10 1.08
N GLY A 342 -2.57 1.58 1.28
CA GLY A 342 -1.61 1.34 0.20
C GLY A 342 -2.22 0.47 -0.90
N ALA A 343 -2.95 -0.58 -0.52
CA ALA A 343 -3.71 -1.41 -1.45
C ALA A 343 -4.82 -0.61 -2.17
N ARG A 344 -5.61 0.21 -1.47
CA ARG A 344 -6.65 1.04 -2.12
C ARG A 344 -6.08 2.02 -3.15
N GLN A 345 -4.98 2.69 -2.79
CA GLN A 345 -4.31 3.64 -3.69
C GLN A 345 -3.76 2.91 -4.93
N LEU A 346 -3.13 1.77 -4.74
CA LEU A 346 -2.65 0.93 -5.83
C LEU A 346 -3.81 0.50 -6.74
N ALA A 347 -4.93 0.03 -6.18
CA ALA A 347 -6.10 -0.34 -6.97
C ALA A 347 -6.66 0.85 -7.78
N GLN A 348 -6.66 2.05 -7.19
CA GLN A 348 -7.12 3.27 -7.86
C GLN A 348 -6.21 3.68 -9.02
N VAL A 349 -4.89 3.64 -8.82
CA VAL A 349 -3.92 3.95 -9.88
C VAL A 349 -4.14 3.03 -11.10
N TRP A 350 -4.40 1.74 -10.87
CA TRP A 350 -4.71 0.80 -11.95
C TRP A 350 -6.13 1.00 -12.50
N GLY A 351 -7.05 1.52 -11.69
CA GLY A 351 -8.39 1.91 -12.11
C GLY A 351 -8.39 2.97 -13.22
N TYR A 352 -7.47 3.94 -13.19
CA TYR A 352 -7.33 4.91 -14.27
C TYR A 352 -6.91 4.27 -15.59
N ILE A 353 -6.02 3.27 -15.55
CA ILE A 353 -5.63 2.49 -16.73
C ILE A 353 -6.83 1.72 -17.26
N ALA A 354 -7.55 1.00 -16.40
CA ALA A 354 -8.71 0.21 -16.79
C ALA A 354 -9.79 1.09 -17.44
N LYS A 355 -10.00 2.30 -16.91
CA LYS A 355 -10.90 3.30 -17.49
C LYS A 355 -10.46 3.73 -18.89
N TYR A 356 -9.18 4.10 -19.06
CA TYR A 356 -8.66 4.43 -20.39
C TYR A 356 -8.79 3.28 -21.38
N LEU A 357 -8.47 2.04 -20.97
CA LEU A 357 -8.59 0.86 -21.83
C LEU A 357 -10.04 0.58 -22.25
N ASP A 358 -11.02 0.88 -21.38
CA ASP A 358 -12.44 0.80 -21.70
C ASP A 358 -12.84 1.83 -22.77
N GLU A 359 -12.44 3.09 -22.57
CA GLU A 359 -12.67 4.18 -23.52
C GLU A 359 -11.99 3.90 -24.87
N ALA A 360 -10.74 3.46 -24.85
CA ALA A 360 -9.97 3.04 -26.03
C ALA A 360 -10.66 1.92 -26.81
N ALA A 361 -11.16 0.88 -26.13
CA ALA A 361 -11.91 -0.21 -26.76
C ALA A 361 -13.24 0.26 -27.36
N PHE A 362 -13.88 1.25 -26.73
CA PHE A 362 -15.10 1.88 -27.26
C PHE A 362 -14.81 2.72 -28.50
N GLU A 363 -13.78 3.57 -28.48
CA GLU A 363 -13.36 4.41 -29.61
C GLU A 363 -13.01 3.59 -30.85
N LEU A 364 -12.34 2.46 -30.67
CA LEU A 364 -11.98 1.52 -31.75
C LEU A 364 -13.19 1.02 -32.55
N LYS A 365 -14.42 1.04 -32.00
CA LYS A 365 -15.64 0.72 -32.75
C LYS A 365 -15.96 1.76 -33.83
N GLY A 366 -15.53 3.00 -33.64
CA GLY A 366 -15.74 4.13 -34.54
C GLY A 366 -14.54 4.47 -35.42
N VAL A 367 -13.44 3.71 -35.32
CA VAL A 367 -12.25 3.91 -36.16
C VAL A 367 -12.50 3.32 -37.55
N ASN A 368 -12.70 4.21 -38.51
CA ASN A 368 -12.94 3.88 -39.91
C ASN A 368 -12.05 4.65 -40.89
N THR A 369 -11.17 5.52 -40.38
CA THR A 369 -10.21 6.27 -41.19
C THR A 369 -8.79 6.05 -40.66
N LEU A 370 -7.81 6.22 -41.55
CA LEU A 370 -6.40 6.08 -41.21
C LEU A 370 -5.95 7.13 -40.19
N ALA A 371 -6.47 8.36 -40.27
CA ALA A 371 -6.23 9.39 -39.26
C ALA A 371 -6.65 8.98 -37.84
N ARG A 372 -7.84 8.35 -37.70
CA ARG A 372 -8.35 7.91 -36.40
C ARG A 372 -7.53 6.75 -35.83
N LEU A 373 -7.11 5.83 -36.70
CA LEU A 373 -6.25 4.71 -36.33
C LEU A 373 -4.86 5.19 -35.89
N HIS A 374 -4.30 6.16 -36.62
CA HIS A 374 -3.02 6.77 -36.29
C HIS A 374 -3.06 7.54 -34.96
N LYS A 375 -4.09 8.36 -34.75
CA LYS A 375 -4.32 9.05 -33.47
C LYS A 375 -4.39 8.05 -32.31
N PHE A 376 -5.14 6.96 -32.49
CA PHE A 376 -5.22 5.90 -31.48
C PHE A 376 -3.83 5.32 -31.16
N LYS A 377 -3.00 5.03 -32.17
CA LYS A 377 -1.63 4.54 -31.97
C LYS A 377 -0.80 5.52 -31.16
N LEU A 378 -0.83 6.81 -31.47
CA LEU A 378 -0.08 7.84 -30.72
C LEU A 378 -0.53 7.92 -29.26
N ASP A 379 -1.85 7.94 -29.04
CA ASP A 379 -2.44 8.01 -27.71
C ASP A 379 -2.07 6.73 -26.90
N PHE A 380 -2.13 5.55 -27.53
CA PHE A 380 -1.80 4.28 -26.89
C PHE A 380 -0.28 4.11 -26.63
N ALA A 381 0.57 4.63 -27.52
CA ALA A 381 2.02 4.62 -27.34
C ALA A 381 2.46 5.48 -26.14
N GLN A 382 1.79 6.61 -25.90
CA GLN A 382 2.06 7.44 -24.72
C GLN A 382 1.80 6.69 -23.41
N LEU A 383 0.82 5.78 -23.40
CA LEU A 383 0.53 4.94 -22.23
C LEU A 383 1.69 3.98 -21.90
N LEU A 384 2.55 3.60 -22.85
CA LEU A 384 3.65 2.66 -22.61
C LEU A 384 4.81 3.25 -21.80
N ASN A 385 5.06 4.56 -21.94
CA ASN A 385 6.25 5.21 -21.39
C ASN A 385 6.42 5.03 -19.86
N PRO A 386 5.36 5.13 -19.03
CA PRO A 386 5.44 4.80 -17.62
C PRO A 386 5.79 3.33 -17.35
N TRP A 387 5.22 2.37 -18.09
CA TRP A 387 5.34 0.93 -17.84
C TRP A 387 6.73 0.37 -18.12
N MET A 388 7.43 0.93 -19.10
CA MET A 388 8.84 0.57 -19.34
C MET A 388 9.69 0.78 -18.09
N ARG A 389 9.38 1.80 -17.26
CA ARG A 389 10.05 2.04 -15.97
C ARG A 389 9.56 1.09 -14.87
N VAL A 390 8.28 0.70 -14.86
CA VAL A 390 7.69 -0.19 -13.84
C VAL A 390 8.38 -1.55 -13.79
N LYS A 391 8.76 -2.08 -14.95
CA LYS A 391 9.45 -3.37 -15.06
C LYS A 391 10.70 -3.41 -14.19
N ASP A 392 11.54 -2.38 -14.27
CA ASP A 392 12.77 -2.26 -13.49
C ASP A 392 12.48 -2.21 -11.97
N TYR A 393 11.35 -1.62 -11.56
CA TYR A 393 10.97 -1.50 -10.14
C TYR A 393 10.33 -2.73 -9.54
N SER A 394 9.57 -3.49 -10.32
CA SER A 394 8.97 -4.74 -9.85
C SER A 394 10.03 -5.76 -9.39
N PHE A 395 11.22 -5.71 -10.00
CA PHE A 395 12.39 -6.47 -9.59
C PHE A 395 12.92 -6.06 -8.21
N TYR A 396 13.06 -4.76 -7.94
CA TYR A 396 13.48 -4.25 -6.62
C TYR A 396 12.48 -4.59 -5.52
N ILE A 397 11.17 -4.53 -5.81
CA ILE A 397 10.12 -4.92 -4.88
C ILE A 397 10.20 -6.42 -4.56
N ALA A 398 10.42 -7.27 -5.56
CA ALA A 398 10.59 -8.71 -5.35
C ALA A 398 11.81 -9.02 -4.48
N LEU A 399 12.94 -8.33 -4.72
CA LEU A 399 14.15 -8.44 -3.90
C LEU A 399 13.90 -8.07 -2.43
N VAL A 400 13.08 -7.06 -2.13
CA VAL A 400 12.75 -6.70 -0.74
C VAL A 400 12.08 -7.86 0.02
N PHE A 401 11.26 -8.67 -0.66
CA PHE A 401 10.63 -9.85 -0.07
C PHE A 401 11.56 -11.08 -0.01
N ASP A 402 12.44 -11.24 -0.99
CA ASP A 402 13.36 -12.39 -1.12
C ASP A 402 14.63 -12.25 -0.25
N ASP A 403 15.22 -11.05 -0.14
CA ASP A 403 16.34 -10.75 0.79
C ASP A 403 15.95 -11.02 2.26
N MET A 404 14.66 -10.95 2.57
CA MET A 404 14.11 -11.26 3.90
C MET A 404 13.84 -12.76 4.15
N VAL A 405 14.13 -13.63 3.18
CA VAL A 405 14.13 -15.10 3.34
C VAL A 405 15.53 -15.61 3.67
N ASP A 406 16.58 -14.92 3.23
CA ASP A 406 17.97 -15.40 3.31
C ASP A 406 18.74 -15.00 4.58
N GLY A 407 18.17 -14.17 5.46
CA GLY A 407 18.77 -13.90 6.78
C GLY A 407 20.21 -13.37 6.73
N ARG A 408 20.57 -12.60 5.70
CA ARG A 408 21.87 -11.91 5.66
C ARG A 408 21.71 -10.50 6.23
N GLN A 409 21.91 -10.47 7.55
CA GLN A 409 22.30 -9.38 8.48
C GLN A 409 21.86 -7.95 8.17
#